data_AF-A0A1I1XMK8-F1
#
_entry.id   AF-A0A1I1XMK8-F1
#
_cell.length_a   1.000
_cell.length_b   1.000
_cell.length_c   1.000
_cell.angle_alpha   90.00
_cell.angle_beta   90.00
_cell.angle_gamma   90.00
#
_symmetry.space_group_name_H-M   'P 1'
#
loop_
_entity.id
_entity.type
_entity.pdbx_description
1 polymer ?
#
loop_
_entity_poly.entity_id
_entity_poly.type
_entity_poly.pdbx_seq_one_letter_code
_entity_poly.pdbx_strand_id
1 'polypeptide(L)'
;MLLTKIWAAILACLATAFLAGMFLLSFGTAGGFTDADRAALKAKTEAGVVALEAAIQASPVARAPAILSDPYLKLALNPGQPGIGKVTPPSLADAFATAANSAVLSDNTQMTVGLFDKSGALLVYAGGGHDELVEAALLPNFVTAATDKEDQFSAALRGSLHVVRISKADEAGRRLVAIHPLDLGANSIFRRILGTQNPAALVRSGQPLENTLINPGNSGDALTKFATEHGKDAPGVGASDAFKVGEGLNARIGSIGRVPGPAGAGDDGAMLVVLSANTAAAGQKDLFTALGDAKANGLSGEHLAILLFVLAIGLALALYLPNLEAANPIRRLTAEFNAMRLGSQQQLFYDTYGTGPVAELAKAAHAYHEALRSSLAAGVAEEDGDPSGRASRRVPAVSPTRSHRKVGRTGAADRVDAPAVVATPGPAEDEAPTMAHPSVPSSSQPAAGRGPGFFTMPATKPLRSRETVIGNLMTMDNEAQGSGPEPAKDDAVREAYYQEVFEEFVKFKLENNEPIDNFTYEKFATKLRANTAELMKRPDVKDVQFSVYIKDGKVALKARVVRG
;
A
#
# COMPACT_ATOMS: atom_id res chain seq x y z
N MET A 1 -12.15 7.28 -52.07
CA MET A 1 -12.74 7.12 -50.71
C MET A 1 -12.27 5.87 -49.97
N LEU A 2 -11.96 4.74 -50.62
CA LEU A 2 -11.43 3.55 -49.91
C LEU A 2 -10.01 3.78 -49.36
N LEU A 3 -9.13 4.39 -50.16
CA LEU A 3 -7.72 4.66 -49.80
C LEU A 3 -7.57 5.58 -48.58
N THR A 4 -8.44 6.59 -48.47
CA THR A 4 -8.48 7.52 -47.33
C THR A 4 -8.94 6.86 -46.03
N LYS A 5 -9.84 5.87 -46.11
CA LYS A 5 -10.27 5.09 -44.94
C LYS A 5 -9.19 4.14 -44.44
N ILE A 6 -8.43 3.52 -45.35
CA ILE A 6 -7.29 2.65 -45.01
C ILE A 6 -6.18 3.45 -44.33
N TRP A 7 -5.85 4.64 -44.85
CA TRP A 7 -4.86 5.53 -44.24
C TRP A 7 -5.25 6.03 -42.85
N ALA A 8 -6.53 6.36 -42.64
CA ALA A 8 -7.03 6.77 -41.34
C ALA A 8 -6.91 5.65 -40.28
N ALA A 9 -7.19 4.40 -40.66
CA ALA A 9 -7.05 3.26 -39.76
C ALA A 9 -5.58 2.99 -39.39
N ILE A 10 -4.66 3.09 -40.37
CA ILE A 10 -3.22 2.91 -40.13
C ILE A 10 -2.70 4.00 -39.18
N LEU A 11 -3.09 5.26 -39.39
CA LEU A 11 -2.71 6.38 -38.51
C LEU A 11 -3.26 6.22 -37.09
N ALA A 12 -4.50 5.72 -36.94
CA ALA A 12 -5.07 5.47 -35.62
C ALA A 12 -4.31 4.37 -34.85
N CYS A 13 -3.94 3.27 -35.52
CA CYS A 13 -3.11 2.21 -34.93
C CYS A 13 -1.69 2.68 -34.58
N LEU A 14 -1.07 3.50 -35.45
CA LEU A 14 0.25 4.09 -35.18
C LEU A 14 0.21 5.07 -34.02
N ALA A 15 -0.83 5.91 -33.94
CA ALA A 15 -1.02 6.83 -32.84
C ALA A 15 -1.18 6.08 -31.51
N THR A 16 -1.95 5.00 -31.48
CA THR A 16 -2.11 4.16 -30.28
C THR A 16 -0.81 3.44 -29.90
N ALA A 17 -0.03 2.95 -30.87
CA ALA A 17 1.28 2.36 -30.61
C ALA A 17 2.31 3.38 -30.11
N PHE A 18 2.32 4.59 -30.66
CA PHE A 18 3.18 5.68 -30.15
C PHE A 18 2.76 6.16 -28.78
N LEU A 19 1.45 6.23 -28.50
CA LEU A 19 0.94 6.62 -27.19
C LEU A 19 1.27 5.53 -26.17
N ALA A 20 1.17 4.24 -26.52
CA ALA A 20 1.62 3.13 -25.68
C ALA A 20 3.15 3.11 -25.49
N GLY A 21 3.93 3.43 -26.53
CA GLY A 21 5.39 3.54 -26.45
C GLY A 21 5.84 4.73 -25.61
N MET A 22 5.20 5.89 -25.78
CA MET A 22 5.42 7.04 -24.90
C MET A 22 4.92 6.77 -23.49
N PHE A 23 3.85 6.01 -23.29
CA PHE A 23 3.39 5.60 -21.96
C PHE A 23 4.41 4.66 -21.30
N LEU A 24 4.99 3.72 -22.05
CA LEU A 24 6.09 2.84 -21.60
C LEU A 24 7.39 3.59 -21.31
N LEU A 25 7.73 4.62 -22.09
CA LEU A 25 8.90 5.48 -21.86
C LEU A 25 8.63 6.54 -20.77
N SER A 26 7.37 6.91 -20.57
CA SER A 26 6.87 7.81 -19.52
C SER A 26 6.77 7.11 -18.17
N PHE A 27 6.69 5.79 -18.12
CA PHE A 27 7.13 5.01 -16.95
C PHE A 27 8.65 5.14 -16.88
N GLY A 28 9.08 6.32 -16.44
CA GLY A 28 10.46 6.74 -16.45
C GLY A 28 11.36 5.70 -15.79
N THR A 29 12.56 5.60 -16.34
CA THR A 29 13.71 4.80 -15.89
C THR A 29 14.18 5.07 -14.45
N ALA A 30 13.45 5.89 -13.68
CA ALA A 30 13.63 5.98 -12.25
C ALA A 30 12.96 4.77 -11.59
N GLY A 31 13.67 3.64 -11.50
CA GLY A 31 13.25 2.42 -10.81
C GLY A 31 12.95 2.66 -9.33
N GLY A 32 11.78 3.22 -9.05
CA GLY A 32 11.37 3.71 -7.75
C GLY A 32 9.86 3.67 -7.56
N PHE A 33 9.44 3.89 -6.33
CA PHE A 33 8.05 3.87 -5.92
C PHE A 33 7.30 5.10 -6.42
N THR A 34 6.12 4.91 -6.99
CA THR A 34 5.27 6.00 -7.47
C THR A 34 4.63 6.74 -6.30
N ASP A 35 4.15 7.97 -6.53
CA ASP A 35 3.39 8.71 -5.51
C ASP A 35 2.09 7.98 -5.12
N ALA A 36 1.51 7.20 -6.04
CA ALA A 36 0.38 6.34 -5.76
C ALA A 36 0.74 5.21 -4.78
N ASP A 37 1.92 4.58 -4.93
CA ASP A 37 2.40 3.57 -3.99
C ASP A 37 2.62 4.16 -2.59
N ARG A 38 3.18 5.37 -2.53
CA ARG A 38 3.41 6.11 -1.27
C ARG A 38 2.09 6.46 -0.59
N ALA A 39 1.13 7.01 -1.34
CA ALA A 39 -0.19 7.34 -0.83
C ALA A 39 -0.97 6.10 -0.35
N ALA A 40 -0.90 5.00 -1.12
CA ALA A 40 -1.52 3.73 -0.74
C ALA A 40 -0.91 3.16 0.54
N LEU A 41 0.42 3.23 0.70
CA LEU A 41 1.09 2.78 1.91
C LEU A 41 0.71 3.63 3.12
N LYS A 42 0.69 4.96 2.98
CA LYS A 42 0.25 5.90 4.03
C LYS A 42 -1.18 5.61 4.48
N ALA A 43 -2.12 5.53 3.53
CA ALA A 43 -3.52 5.23 3.81
C ALA A 43 -3.68 3.88 4.53
N LYS A 44 -2.86 2.89 4.18
CA LYS A 44 -2.86 1.57 4.82
C LYS A 44 -2.33 1.62 6.25
N THR A 45 -1.28 2.39 6.51
CA THR A 45 -0.77 2.63 7.86
C THR A 45 -1.80 3.38 8.71
N GLU A 46 -2.44 4.42 8.17
CA GLU A 46 -3.53 5.15 8.85
C GLU A 46 -4.68 4.22 9.20
N ALA A 47 -5.14 3.39 8.26
CA ALA A 47 -6.17 2.39 8.51
C ALA A 47 -5.74 1.39 9.60
N GLY A 48 -4.47 1.00 9.64
CA GLY A 48 -3.90 0.17 10.70
C GLY A 48 -3.93 0.83 12.08
N VAL A 49 -3.61 2.13 12.17
CA VAL A 49 -3.68 2.90 13.42
C VAL A 49 -5.13 3.03 13.91
N VAL A 50 -6.07 3.33 13.01
CA VAL A 50 -7.50 3.39 13.34
C VAL A 50 -8.02 2.00 13.76
N ALA A 51 -7.53 0.93 13.14
CA ALA A 51 -7.87 -0.44 13.53
C ALA A 51 -7.39 -0.77 14.95
N LEU A 52 -6.20 -0.30 15.33
CA LEU A 52 -5.69 -0.45 16.70
C LEU A 52 -6.55 0.33 17.69
N GLU A 53 -6.94 1.57 17.36
CA GLU A 53 -7.84 2.36 18.20
C GLU A 53 -9.18 1.65 18.41
N ALA A 54 -9.79 1.16 17.33
CA ALA A 54 -11.04 0.40 17.40
C ALA A 54 -10.88 -0.89 18.24
N ALA A 55 -9.77 -1.60 18.11
CA ALA A 55 -9.49 -2.79 18.91
C ALA A 55 -9.27 -2.46 20.40
N ILE A 56 -8.61 -1.35 20.70
CA ILE A 56 -8.45 -0.82 22.06
C ILE A 56 -9.83 -0.54 22.65
N GLN A 57 -10.70 0.17 21.94
CA GLN A 57 -12.05 0.53 22.41
C GLN A 57 -12.96 -0.70 22.56
N ALA A 58 -12.86 -1.68 21.67
CA ALA A 58 -13.65 -2.92 21.69
C ALA A 58 -13.14 -3.97 22.70
N SER A 59 -12.07 -3.69 23.44
CA SER A 59 -11.46 -4.63 24.36
C SER A 59 -12.42 -5.07 25.49
N PRO A 60 -12.40 -6.35 25.90
CA PRO A 60 -13.27 -6.88 26.96
C PRO A 60 -13.05 -6.21 28.33
N VAL A 61 -11.93 -5.51 28.54
CA VAL A 61 -11.66 -4.76 29.78
C VAL A 61 -12.73 -3.71 30.10
N ALA A 62 -13.48 -3.25 29.09
CA ALA A 62 -14.61 -2.33 29.29
C ALA A 62 -15.70 -2.94 30.19
N ARG A 63 -15.78 -4.28 30.32
CA ARG A 63 -16.72 -4.98 31.21
C ARG A 63 -16.24 -5.10 32.65
N ALA A 64 -14.94 -4.90 32.91
CA ALA A 64 -14.36 -5.11 34.24
C ALA A 64 -15.03 -4.32 35.38
N PRO A 65 -15.47 -3.05 35.20
CA PRO A 65 -16.17 -2.32 36.25
C PRO A 65 -17.44 -3.02 36.78
N ALA A 66 -18.05 -3.94 36.01
CA ALA A 66 -19.19 -4.74 36.46
C ALA A 66 -18.85 -5.63 37.67
N ILE A 67 -17.57 -6.00 37.87
CA ILE A 67 -17.11 -6.77 39.03
C ILE A 67 -17.46 -6.04 40.35
N LEU A 68 -17.34 -4.71 40.38
CA LEU A 68 -17.65 -3.90 41.56
C LEU A 68 -19.15 -3.86 41.89
N SER A 69 -20.01 -4.32 40.97
CA SER A 69 -21.45 -4.39 41.21
C SER A 69 -21.88 -5.65 41.97
N ASP A 70 -21.00 -6.66 42.05
CA ASP A 70 -21.27 -7.95 42.69
C ASP A 70 -21.59 -7.79 44.20
N PRO A 71 -22.69 -8.39 44.68
CA PRO A 71 -23.13 -8.22 46.06
C PRO A 71 -22.18 -8.84 47.08
N TYR A 72 -21.52 -9.97 46.76
CA TYR A 72 -20.56 -10.60 47.66
C TYR A 72 -19.29 -9.77 47.77
N LEU A 73 -18.81 -9.21 46.66
CA LEU A 73 -17.67 -8.31 46.68
C LEU A 73 -17.99 -7.03 47.47
N LYS A 74 -19.19 -6.44 47.31
CA LYS A 74 -19.60 -5.25 48.09
C LYS A 74 -19.59 -5.51 49.59
N LEU A 75 -20.08 -6.67 50.03
CA LEU A 75 -20.06 -7.07 51.44
C LEU A 75 -18.63 -7.26 51.96
N ALA A 76 -17.73 -7.81 51.15
CA ALA A 76 -16.32 -7.99 51.51
C ALA A 76 -15.52 -6.68 51.51
N LEU A 77 -15.84 -5.75 50.61
CA LEU A 77 -15.21 -4.43 50.53
C LEU A 77 -15.61 -3.52 51.69
N ASN A 78 -16.86 -3.62 52.12
CA ASN A 78 -17.43 -2.84 53.21
C ASN A 78 -17.97 -3.82 54.25
N PRO A 79 -17.10 -4.46 55.06
CA PRO A 79 -17.54 -5.32 56.14
C PRO A 79 -18.29 -4.44 57.14
N GLY A 80 -19.60 -4.31 56.95
CA GLY A 80 -20.48 -3.61 57.87
C GLY A 80 -20.35 -4.26 59.25
N GLN A 81 -20.65 -3.49 60.30
CA GLN A 81 -20.72 -4.06 61.64
C GLN A 81 -21.63 -5.30 61.59
N PRO A 82 -21.14 -6.48 62.02
CA PRO A 82 -21.86 -7.73 61.84
C PRO A 82 -23.22 -7.63 62.52
N GLY A 83 -24.29 -7.67 61.71
CA GLY A 83 -25.64 -7.85 62.21
C GLY A 83 -25.69 -9.13 63.06
N ILE A 84 -26.40 -9.07 64.18
CA ILE A 84 -26.55 -10.18 65.13
C ILE A 84 -27.21 -11.35 64.39
N GLY A 85 -26.40 -12.31 63.89
CA GLY A 85 -26.86 -13.39 62.99
C GLY A 85 -25.79 -14.10 62.13
N LYS A 86 -24.52 -13.68 62.20
CA LYS A 86 -23.28 -14.40 61.81
C LYS A 86 -23.34 -15.31 60.56
N VAL A 87 -23.43 -14.69 59.38
CA VAL A 87 -22.70 -15.23 58.21
C VAL A 87 -21.32 -14.59 58.23
N THR A 88 -20.27 -15.41 58.42
CA THR A 88 -18.89 -14.90 58.29
C THR A 88 -18.71 -14.42 56.85
N PRO A 89 -18.38 -13.14 56.61
CA PRO A 89 -18.19 -12.66 55.26
C PRO A 89 -17.04 -13.45 54.61
N PRO A 90 -17.13 -13.78 53.31
CA PRO A 90 -16.03 -14.39 52.58
C PRO A 90 -14.79 -13.49 52.68
N SER A 91 -13.60 -14.08 52.58
CA SER A 91 -12.38 -13.28 52.50
C SER A 91 -12.44 -12.38 51.27
N LEU A 92 -11.80 -11.20 51.33
CA LEU A 92 -11.77 -10.28 50.19
C LEU A 92 -11.19 -10.95 48.93
N ALA A 93 -10.18 -11.81 49.10
CA ALA A 93 -9.57 -12.56 48.01
C ALA A 93 -10.58 -13.54 47.37
N ASP A 94 -11.32 -14.32 48.17
CA ASP A 94 -12.29 -15.29 47.67
C ASP A 94 -13.49 -14.61 47.01
N ALA A 95 -14.01 -13.54 47.62
CA ALA A 95 -15.11 -12.75 47.07
C ALA A 95 -14.71 -12.11 45.74
N PHE A 96 -13.52 -11.53 45.66
CA PHE A 96 -12.99 -10.90 44.46
C PHE A 96 -12.73 -11.91 43.35
N ALA A 97 -12.10 -13.05 43.65
CA ALA A 97 -11.87 -14.11 42.67
C ALA A 97 -13.18 -14.68 42.14
N THR A 98 -14.18 -14.88 43.00
CA THR A 98 -15.51 -15.36 42.60
C THR A 98 -16.20 -14.36 41.68
N ALA A 99 -16.21 -13.07 42.03
CA ALA A 99 -16.81 -12.01 41.22
C ALA A 99 -16.08 -11.78 39.89
N ALA A 100 -14.74 -11.86 39.87
CA ALA A 100 -13.95 -11.73 38.65
C ALA A 100 -14.20 -12.91 37.69
N ASN A 101 -14.25 -14.14 38.21
CA ASN A 101 -14.53 -15.34 37.43
C ASN A 101 -15.93 -15.36 36.85
N SER A 102 -16.95 -14.94 37.62
CA SER A 102 -18.33 -14.93 37.15
C SER A 102 -18.62 -13.81 36.15
N ALA A 103 -17.96 -12.65 36.28
CA ALA A 103 -18.27 -11.48 35.47
C ALA A 103 -17.48 -11.40 34.16
N VAL A 104 -16.19 -11.75 34.15
CA VAL A 104 -15.34 -11.50 32.96
C VAL A 104 -14.31 -12.59 32.64
N LEU A 105 -13.68 -13.21 33.65
CA LEU A 105 -12.56 -14.13 33.40
C LEU A 105 -12.98 -15.47 32.78
N SER A 106 -14.24 -15.90 32.94
CA SER A 106 -14.76 -17.11 32.27
C SER A 106 -14.66 -17.03 30.74
N ASP A 107 -14.93 -15.83 30.21
CA ASP A 107 -14.99 -15.58 28.77
C ASP A 107 -13.65 -15.06 28.23
N ASN A 108 -12.81 -14.49 29.11
CA ASN A 108 -11.56 -13.83 28.74
C ASN A 108 -10.43 -14.27 29.68
N THR A 109 -9.96 -15.50 29.51
CA THR A 109 -8.94 -16.13 30.39
C THR A 109 -7.60 -15.40 30.43
N GLN A 110 -7.29 -14.59 29.41
CA GLN A 110 -6.09 -13.76 29.36
C GLN A 110 -6.23 -12.40 30.05
N MET A 111 -7.45 -12.02 30.48
CA MET A 111 -7.65 -10.79 31.23
C MET A 111 -7.13 -10.97 32.67
N THR A 112 -6.58 -9.90 33.24
CA THR A 112 -6.19 -9.86 34.66
C THR A 112 -6.79 -8.63 35.30
N VAL A 113 -7.31 -8.78 36.51
CA VAL A 113 -7.95 -7.70 37.28
C VAL A 113 -7.33 -7.59 38.66
N GLY A 114 -7.22 -6.37 39.17
CA GLY A 114 -6.76 -6.11 40.52
C GLY A 114 -7.46 -4.92 41.14
N LEU A 115 -7.56 -4.95 42.46
CA LEU A 115 -8.06 -3.85 43.25
C LEU A 115 -6.88 -3.17 43.94
N PHE A 116 -6.72 -1.88 43.68
CA PHE A 116 -5.67 -1.04 44.23
C PHE A 116 -6.27 -0.09 45.25
N ASP A 117 -5.53 0.21 46.32
CA ASP A 117 -5.93 1.26 47.27
C ASP A 117 -5.56 2.67 46.76
N LYS A 118 -5.90 3.69 47.55
CA LYS A 118 -5.58 5.10 47.25
C LYS A 118 -4.09 5.41 47.17
N SER A 119 -3.23 4.55 47.72
CA SER A 119 -1.77 4.67 47.67
C SER A 119 -1.17 3.97 46.45
N GLY A 120 -1.98 3.23 45.69
CA GLY A 120 -1.51 2.40 44.58
C GLY A 120 -1.01 1.03 45.02
N ALA A 121 -1.26 0.61 46.27
CA ALA A 121 -0.92 -0.73 46.73
C ALA A 121 -1.98 -1.73 46.25
N LEU A 122 -1.53 -2.85 45.68
CA LEU A 122 -2.40 -3.93 45.23
C LEU A 122 -2.96 -4.68 46.46
N LEU A 123 -4.29 -4.67 46.61
CA LEU A 123 -4.99 -5.35 47.70
C LEU A 123 -5.28 -6.82 47.36
N VAL A 124 -5.88 -7.05 46.19
CA VAL A 124 -6.27 -8.37 45.68
C VAL A 124 -6.23 -8.38 44.17
N TYR A 125 -6.02 -9.55 43.56
CA TYR A 125 -6.04 -9.72 42.11
C TYR A 125 -6.60 -11.09 41.70
N ALA A 126 -6.99 -11.20 40.44
CA ALA A 126 -7.41 -12.45 39.80
C ALA A 126 -6.97 -12.45 38.33
N GLY A 127 -6.49 -13.59 37.84
CA GLY A 127 -5.91 -13.74 36.49
C GLY A 127 -4.42 -14.12 36.51
N GLY A 128 -3.83 -14.28 35.34
CA GLY A 128 -2.46 -14.78 35.17
C GLY A 128 -1.35 -13.72 35.18
N GLY A 129 -1.67 -12.44 34.95
CA GLY A 129 -0.69 -11.37 34.72
C GLY A 129 -0.45 -10.48 35.94
N HIS A 130 0.05 -11.04 37.05
CA HIS A 130 0.27 -10.28 38.29
C HIS A 130 1.26 -9.14 38.10
N ASP A 131 2.39 -9.41 37.46
CA ASP A 131 3.47 -8.43 37.34
C ASP A 131 3.12 -7.32 36.34
N GLU A 132 2.44 -7.66 35.25
CA GLU A 132 1.91 -6.71 34.26
C GLU A 132 0.91 -5.74 34.93
N LEU A 133 0.11 -6.26 35.87
CA LEU A 133 -0.87 -5.47 36.60
C LEU A 133 -0.21 -4.49 37.58
N VAL A 134 0.86 -4.91 38.26
CA VAL A 134 1.67 -4.04 39.11
C VAL A 134 2.39 -2.98 38.27
N GLU A 135 2.96 -3.36 37.13
CA GLU A 135 3.59 -2.42 36.18
C GLU A 135 2.57 -1.39 35.66
N ALA A 136 1.35 -1.82 35.33
CA ALA A 136 0.28 -0.93 34.87
C ALA A 136 -0.11 0.13 35.91
N ALA A 137 -0.07 -0.18 37.20
CA ALA A 137 -0.36 0.76 38.27
C ALA A 137 0.76 1.80 38.49
N LEU A 138 1.98 1.52 38.03
CA LEU A 138 3.11 2.46 38.07
C LEU A 138 3.13 3.45 36.90
N LEU A 139 2.26 3.24 35.90
CA LEU A 139 2.21 4.13 34.74
C LEU A 139 1.76 5.54 35.15
N PRO A 140 2.36 6.61 34.58
CA PRO A 140 1.96 7.99 34.86
C PRO A 140 0.47 8.22 34.66
N ASN A 141 -0.10 7.59 33.62
CA ASN A 141 -1.52 7.64 33.30
C ASN A 141 -2.43 7.10 34.39
N PHE A 142 -2.00 6.08 35.15
CA PHE A 142 -2.75 5.60 36.31
C PHE A 142 -2.75 6.64 37.43
N VAL A 143 -1.58 7.22 37.71
CA VAL A 143 -1.39 8.21 38.77
C VAL A 143 -2.16 9.51 38.48
N THR A 144 -2.21 9.93 37.21
CA THR A 144 -2.91 11.15 36.80
C THR A 144 -4.39 10.95 36.48
N ALA A 145 -4.87 9.70 36.38
CA ALA A 145 -6.26 9.43 36.04
C ALA A 145 -7.20 9.95 37.13
N ALA A 146 -8.17 10.77 36.75
CA ALA A 146 -9.16 11.35 37.65
C ALA A 146 -9.89 10.25 38.44
N THR A 147 -10.10 10.48 39.74
CA THR A 147 -10.69 9.48 40.65
C THR A 147 -12.19 9.29 40.42
N ASP A 148 -12.88 10.28 39.84
CA ASP A 148 -14.33 10.29 39.58
C ASP A 148 -14.72 9.73 38.20
N LYS A 149 -13.74 9.40 37.36
CA LYS A 149 -13.95 8.93 35.99
C LYS A 149 -13.29 7.58 35.75
N GLU A 150 -13.92 6.82 34.85
CA GLU A 150 -13.29 5.64 34.28
C GLU A 150 -12.41 6.07 33.13
N ASP A 151 -11.27 5.42 32.97
CA ASP A 151 -10.33 5.69 31.89
C ASP A 151 -9.88 4.39 31.23
N GLN A 152 -9.67 4.41 29.91
CA GLN A 152 -9.21 3.28 29.12
C GLN A 152 -8.14 3.71 28.14
N PHE A 153 -7.01 3.02 28.18
CA PHE A 153 -5.87 3.38 27.38
C PHE A 153 -5.00 2.17 27.04
N SER A 154 -4.09 2.34 26.08
CA SER A 154 -3.11 1.33 25.72
C SER A 154 -1.83 1.47 26.55
N ALA A 155 -1.19 0.35 26.88
CA ALA A 155 0.11 0.32 27.54
C ALA A 155 0.98 -0.79 26.94
N ALA A 156 2.27 -0.54 26.78
CA ALA A 156 3.23 -1.57 26.41
C ALA A 156 3.86 -2.15 27.68
N LEU A 157 3.39 -3.32 28.09
CA LEU A 157 3.81 -4.03 29.32
C LEU A 157 4.57 -5.28 28.91
N ARG A 158 5.76 -5.51 29.49
CA ARG A 158 6.60 -6.69 29.19
C ARG A 158 6.76 -7.03 27.71
N GLY A 159 6.94 -6.01 26.87
CA GLY A 159 7.17 -6.22 25.43
C GLY A 159 5.93 -6.61 24.63
N SER A 160 4.73 -6.56 25.21
CA SER A 160 3.46 -6.75 24.49
C SER A 160 2.49 -5.60 24.73
N LEU A 161 1.59 -5.37 23.77
CA LEU A 161 0.61 -4.30 23.85
C LEU A 161 -0.61 -4.77 24.63
N HIS A 162 -0.96 -4.05 25.69
CA HIS A 162 -2.09 -4.30 26.55
C HIS A 162 -3.09 -3.13 26.49
N VAL A 163 -4.34 -3.44 26.76
CA VAL A 163 -5.38 -2.45 27.06
C VAL A 163 -5.61 -2.43 28.56
N VAL A 164 -5.55 -1.24 29.15
CA VAL A 164 -5.75 -1.01 30.58
C VAL A 164 -7.06 -0.23 30.76
N ARG A 165 -7.93 -0.71 31.64
CA ARG A 165 -9.13 0.00 32.13
C ARG A 165 -8.96 0.29 33.60
N ILE A 166 -9.24 1.53 34.00
CA ILE A 166 -9.28 1.94 35.40
C ILE A 166 -10.70 2.34 35.74
N SER A 167 -11.26 1.79 36.81
CA SER A 167 -12.58 2.19 37.33
C SER A 167 -12.52 3.54 38.05
N LYS A 168 -13.71 4.08 38.31
CA LYS A 168 -13.90 5.11 39.33
C LYS A 168 -13.43 4.59 40.68
N ALA A 169 -12.90 5.48 41.49
CA ALA A 169 -12.56 5.17 42.88
C ALA A 169 -13.86 4.98 43.69
N ASP A 170 -13.84 4.01 44.60
CA ASP A 170 -14.91 3.85 45.58
C ASP A 170 -14.81 4.87 46.73
N GLU A 171 -15.71 4.81 47.71
CA GLU A 171 -15.71 5.71 48.87
C GLU A 171 -14.43 5.63 49.71
N ALA A 172 -13.72 4.50 49.68
CA ALA A 172 -12.44 4.30 50.36
C ALA A 172 -11.23 4.72 49.50
N GLY A 173 -11.47 5.19 48.27
CA GLY A 173 -10.44 5.56 47.30
C GLY A 173 -9.80 4.36 46.57
N ARG A 174 -10.42 3.17 46.64
CA ARG A 174 -9.95 1.95 45.96
C ARG A 174 -10.36 1.98 44.50
N ARG A 175 -9.49 1.52 43.60
CA ARG A 175 -9.73 1.47 42.15
C ARG A 175 -9.53 0.05 41.62
N LEU A 176 -10.44 -0.38 40.76
CA LEU A 176 -10.26 -1.59 39.98
C LEU A 176 -9.42 -1.26 38.74
N VAL A 177 -8.37 -2.03 38.50
CA VAL A 177 -7.58 -2.01 37.27
C VAL A 177 -7.77 -3.33 36.57
N ALA A 178 -8.08 -3.28 35.28
CA ALA A 178 -8.14 -4.44 34.41
C ALA A 178 -7.17 -4.30 33.27
N ILE A 179 -6.41 -5.35 33.00
CA ILE A 179 -5.53 -5.44 31.84
C ILE A 179 -5.92 -6.61 30.95
N HIS A 180 -5.77 -6.44 29.65
CA HIS A 180 -5.95 -7.50 28.68
C HIS A 180 -4.92 -7.33 27.55
N PRO A 181 -4.16 -8.38 27.19
CA PRO A 181 -3.28 -8.32 26.02
C PRO A 181 -4.13 -8.08 24.76
N LEU A 182 -3.70 -7.15 23.91
CA LEU A 182 -4.39 -6.88 22.67
C LEU A 182 -4.13 -8.02 21.68
N ASP A 183 -5.18 -8.72 21.26
CA ASP A 183 -5.05 -9.79 20.27
C ASP A 183 -4.70 -9.20 18.90
N LEU A 184 -3.43 -9.40 18.51
CA LEU A 184 -2.87 -9.04 17.21
C LEU A 184 -2.66 -10.27 16.33
N GLY A 185 -3.32 -11.40 16.64
CA GLY A 185 -3.24 -12.66 15.93
C GLY A 185 -3.90 -12.64 14.55
N ALA A 186 -3.90 -13.81 13.89
CA ALA A 186 -4.41 -14.01 12.52
C ALA A 186 -5.84 -13.49 12.30
N ASN A 187 -6.69 -13.61 13.33
CA ASN A 187 -8.10 -13.25 13.27
C ASN A 187 -8.40 -11.81 13.66
N SER A 188 -7.40 -11.06 14.13
CA SER A 188 -7.58 -9.68 14.58
C SER A 188 -8.04 -8.77 13.44
N ILE A 189 -8.89 -7.79 13.78
CA ILE A 189 -9.33 -6.73 12.86
C ILE A 189 -8.11 -6.01 12.27
N PHE A 190 -7.09 -5.80 13.11
CA PHE A 190 -5.81 -5.23 12.74
C PHE A 190 -5.13 -5.97 11.57
N ARG A 191 -4.96 -7.31 11.68
CA ARG A 191 -4.38 -8.10 10.57
C ARG A 191 -5.28 -8.16 9.34
N ARG A 192 -6.60 -8.13 9.49
CA ARG A 192 -7.52 -8.09 8.34
C ARG A 192 -7.37 -6.80 7.54
N ILE A 193 -7.18 -5.66 8.21
CA ILE A 193 -7.02 -4.35 7.57
C ILE A 193 -5.64 -4.19 6.93
N LEU A 194 -4.57 -4.59 7.64
CA LEU A 194 -3.22 -4.58 7.06
C LEU A 194 -3.02 -5.67 6.01
N GLY A 195 -3.86 -6.71 6.01
CA GLY A 195 -3.70 -7.89 5.18
C GLY A 195 -2.41 -8.65 5.48
N THR A 196 -2.11 -9.64 4.66
CA THR A 196 -0.94 -10.52 4.83
C THR A 196 0.20 -10.19 3.88
N GLN A 197 0.01 -9.27 2.93
CA GLN A 197 1.00 -9.00 1.89
C GLN A 197 2.09 -8.01 2.33
N ASN A 198 1.73 -7.02 3.14
CA ASN A 198 2.67 -5.99 3.58
C ASN A 198 3.35 -6.45 4.87
N PRO A 199 4.70 -6.45 4.94
CA PRO A 199 5.40 -6.63 6.20
C PRO A 199 5.04 -5.50 7.15
N ALA A 200 4.59 -5.83 8.36
CA ALA A 200 4.26 -4.85 9.38
C ALA A 200 4.63 -5.36 10.78
N ALA A 201 4.89 -4.44 11.70
CA ALA A 201 5.14 -4.76 13.10
C ALA A 201 4.79 -3.58 14.01
N LEU A 202 4.51 -3.86 15.27
CA LEU A 202 4.59 -2.84 16.31
C LEU A 202 6.01 -2.84 16.86
N VAL A 203 6.66 -1.68 16.84
CA VAL A 203 8.06 -1.52 17.25
C VAL A 203 8.12 -0.52 18.38
N ARG A 204 8.87 -0.83 19.44
CA ARG A 204 9.13 0.06 20.57
C ARG A 204 10.64 0.09 20.83
N SER A 205 11.23 1.27 20.94
CA SER A 205 12.67 1.45 21.13
C SER A 205 13.50 0.63 20.12
N GLY A 206 13.06 0.60 18.86
CA GLY A 206 13.70 -0.13 17.77
C GLY A 206 13.48 -1.65 17.79
N GLN A 207 12.83 -2.25 18.79
CA GLN A 207 12.58 -3.69 18.83
C GLN A 207 11.11 -4.03 18.56
N PRO A 208 10.81 -5.07 17.75
CA PRO A 208 9.44 -5.49 17.55
C PRO A 208 8.85 -6.03 18.85
N LEU A 209 7.62 -5.63 19.17
CA LEU A 209 6.87 -6.18 20.28
C LEU A 209 6.50 -7.64 19.99
N GLU A 210 6.33 -8.44 21.04
CA GLU A 210 6.02 -9.87 20.93
C GLU A 210 4.71 -10.11 20.18
N ASN A 211 4.69 -11.12 19.30
CA ASN A 211 3.54 -11.52 18.49
C ASN A 211 2.96 -10.46 17.54
N THR A 212 3.65 -9.33 17.34
CA THR A 212 3.15 -8.22 16.51
C THR A 212 3.63 -8.24 15.06
N LEU A 213 4.57 -9.14 14.73
CA LEU A 213 5.09 -9.30 13.37
C LEU A 213 4.03 -9.90 12.45
N ILE A 214 3.72 -9.16 11.38
CA ILE A 214 2.84 -9.56 10.29
C ILE A 214 3.69 -9.74 9.05
N ASN A 215 3.65 -10.94 8.49
CA ASN A 215 4.43 -11.33 7.31
C ASN A 215 5.91 -10.90 7.41
N PRO A 216 6.65 -11.37 8.43
CA PRO A 216 8.01 -10.90 8.68
C PRO A 216 8.92 -11.14 7.48
N GLY A 217 8.74 -12.24 6.74
CA GLY A 217 9.56 -12.60 5.58
C GLY A 217 11.05 -12.34 5.83
N ASN A 218 11.73 -11.76 4.84
CA ASN A 218 13.11 -11.25 4.98
C ASN A 218 13.15 -9.75 5.37
N SER A 219 12.08 -9.24 6.00
CA SER A 219 11.89 -7.80 6.25
C SER A 219 11.99 -7.41 7.73
N GLY A 220 12.26 -8.37 8.63
CA GLY A 220 12.39 -8.10 10.08
C GLY A 220 13.41 -6.99 10.37
N ASP A 221 14.62 -7.12 9.83
CA ASP A 221 15.68 -6.11 10.01
C ASP A 221 15.31 -4.76 9.38
N ALA A 222 14.57 -4.78 8.27
CA ALA A 222 14.12 -3.57 7.61
C ALA A 222 13.06 -2.82 8.44
N LEU A 223 12.17 -3.53 9.14
CA LEU A 223 11.18 -2.94 10.05
C LEU A 223 11.85 -2.22 11.23
N THR A 224 12.80 -2.89 11.87
CA THR A 224 13.60 -2.33 12.98
C THR A 224 14.43 -1.14 12.54
N LYS A 225 15.13 -1.27 11.40
CA LYS A 225 15.93 -0.18 10.81
C LYS A 225 15.04 1.03 10.49
N PHE A 226 13.90 0.80 9.86
CA PHE A 226 12.95 1.87 9.54
C PHE A 226 12.43 2.60 10.76
N ALA A 227 12.04 1.85 11.81
CA ALA A 227 11.58 2.45 13.07
C ALA A 227 12.65 3.31 13.73
N THR A 228 13.91 2.89 13.64
CA THR A 228 15.05 3.62 14.23
C THR A 228 15.35 4.90 13.45
N GLU A 229 15.31 4.85 12.12
CA GLU A 229 15.61 5.99 11.25
C GLU A 229 14.48 7.03 11.25
N HIS A 230 13.21 6.58 11.27
CA HIS A 230 12.03 7.43 11.06
C HIS A 230 11.07 7.50 12.26
N GLY A 231 11.46 7.00 13.44
CA GLY A 231 10.61 7.01 14.63
C GLY A 231 10.13 8.41 15.05
N LYS A 232 10.98 9.43 14.83
CA LYS A 232 10.66 10.84 15.13
C LYS A 232 9.69 11.46 14.14
N ASP A 233 9.57 10.90 12.94
CA ASP A 233 8.66 11.38 11.89
C ASP A 233 7.21 10.88 12.10
N ALA A 234 6.99 9.98 13.06
CA ALA A 234 5.67 9.42 13.36
C ALA A 234 4.76 10.48 14.02
N PRO A 235 3.64 10.87 13.38
CA PRO A 235 2.73 11.86 13.94
C PRO A 235 2.00 11.31 15.17
N GLY A 236 1.53 12.21 16.04
CA GLY A 236 0.74 11.86 17.22
C GLY A 236 -0.57 11.14 16.88
N VAL A 237 -1.14 11.43 15.72
CA VAL A 237 -2.36 10.81 15.18
C VAL A 237 -2.16 10.56 13.69
N GLY A 238 -2.60 9.40 13.19
CA GLY A 238 -2.49 9.03 11.77
C GLY A 238 -1.16 8.38 11.41
N ALA A 239 -0.70 8.59 10.16
CA ALA A 239 0.56 8.06 9.67
C ALA A 239 1.43 9.14 9.02
N SER A 240 2.73 8.90 9.08
CA SER A 240 3.75 9.68 8.38
C SER A 240 3.71 9.43 6.87
N ASP A 241 4.41 10.30 6.14
CA ASP A 241 4.68 10.09 4.72
C ASP A 241 5.51 8.82 4.49
N ALA A 242 5.53 8.34 3.24
CA ALA A 242 6.25 7.12 2.92
C ALA A 242 7.73 7.41 2.64
N PHE A 243 8.62 6.86 3.45
CA PHE A 243 10.07 6.99 3.34
C PHE A 243 10.71 5.73 2.76
N LYS A 244 11.84 5.87 2.07
CA LYS A 244 12.56 4.74 1.49
C LYS A 244 13.44 4.10 2.57
N VAL A 245 13.41 2.77 2.67
CA VAL A 245 14.28 1.98 3.55
C VAL A 245 15.17 1.04 2.76
N GLY A 246 16.45 1.01 3.10
CA GLY A 246 17.45 0.19 2.41
C GLY A 246 17.90 0.75 1.06
N GLU A 247 18.79 0.01 0.42
CA GLU A 247 19.50 0.45 -0.79
C GLU A 247 19.31 -0.51 -1.96
N GLY A 248 19.53 0.00 -3.17
CA GLY A 248 19.45 -0.77 -4.42
C GLY A 248 18.09 -1.40 -4.69
N LEU A 249 18.13 -2.59 -5.28
CA LEU A 249 16.96 -3.38 -5.70
C LEU A 249 16.12 -3.91 -4.53
N ASN A 250 16.73 -4.05 -3.34
CA ASN A 250 16.05 -4.52 -2.13
C ASN A 250 15.40 -3.41 -1.33
N ALA A 251 15.58 -2.14 -1.73
CA ALA A 251 14.96 -1.02 -1.04
C ALA A 251 13.43 -1.15 -1.05
N ARG A 252 12.79 -0.74 0.03
CA ARG A 252 11.33 -0.68 0.20
C ARG A 252 10.92 0.75 0.49
N ILE A 253 9.62 1.04 0.46
CA ILE A 253 9.07 2.20 1.16
C ILE A 253 8.37 1.73 2.43
N GLY A 254 8.45 2.53 3.48
CA GLY A 254 7.78 2.33 4.75
C GLY A 254 6.96 3.56 5.13
N SER A 255 5.94 3.37 5.95
CA SER A 255 5.24 4.44 6.65
C SER A 255 5.04 4.02 8.11
N ILE A 256 5.08 5.00 9.02
CA ILE A 256 5.00 4.79 10.46
C ILE A 256 3.89 5.62 11.09
N GLY A 257 3.17 5.05 12.05
CA GLY A 257 2.14 5.73 12.86
C GLY A 257 2.26 5.34 14.33
N ARG A 258 1.89 6.23 15.26
CA ARG A 258 1.98 5.94 16.69
C ARG A 258 0.80 5.08 17.14
N VAL A 259 1.04 4.17 18.09
CA VAL A 259 -0.05 3.42 18.72
C VAL A 259 -0.92 4.41 19.52
N PRO A 260 -2.25 4.40 19.36
CA PRO A 260 -3.13 5.34 20.07
C PRO A 260 -2.99 5.21 21.59
N GLY A 261 -2.86 6.34 22.28
CA GLY A 261 -2.76 6.41 23.73
C GLY A 261 -1.33 6.38 24.28
N PRO A 262 -1.17 6.10 25.58
CA PRO A 262 0.10 6.20 26.31
C PRO A 262 1.17 5.24 25.80
N ALA A 263 0.77 4.08 25.26
CA ALA A 263 1.74 3.15 24.68
C ALA A 263 2.54 3.78 23.54
N GLY A 264 1.97 4.68 22.74
CA GLY A 264 2.65 5.37 21.64
C GLY A 264 3.18 6.76 21.96
N ALA A 265 3.05 7.21 23.21
CA ALA A 265 3.51 8.53 23.64
C ALA A 265 5.03 8.56 23.88
N GLY A 266 5.65 9.72 23.63
CA GLY A 266 7.09 9.94 23.82
C GLY A 266 7.98 9.39 22.71
N ASP A 267 9.29 9.65 22.79
CA ASP A 267 10.25 9.24 21.75
C ASP A 267 10.40 7.71 21.66
N ASP A 268 10.21 7.02 22.79
CA ASP A 268 10.24 5.56 22.92
C ASP A 268 8.85 4.90 22.86
N GLY A 269 7.86 5.63 22.34
CA GLY A 269 6.51 5.11 22.15
C GLY A 269 6.48 3.91 21.19
N ALA A 270 5.53 3.00 21.41
CA ALA A 270 5.19 1.96 20.47
C ALA A 270 4.63 2.57 19.18
N MET A 271 5.15 2.11 18.05
CA MET A 271 4.82 2.61 16.72
C MET A 271 4.45 1.44 15.81
N LEU A 272 3.43 1.64 15.00
CA LEU A 272 3.09 0.78 13.88
C LEU A 272 3.97 1.11 12.69
N VAL A 273 4.77 0.15 12.24
CA VAL A 273 5.55 0.25 11.01
C VAL A 273 4.93 -0.66 9.95
N VAL A 274 4.69 -0.12 8.76
CA VAL A 274 4.21 -0.87 7.61
C VAL A 274 5.15 -0.62 6.43
N LEU A 275 5.65 -1.69 5.82
CA LEU A 275 6.48 -1.64 4.61
C LEU A 275 5.66 -2.02 3.37
N SER A 276 6.10 -1.55 2.19
CA SER A 276 5.58 -2.02 0.92
C SER A 276 5.82 -3.51 0.76
N ALA A 277 4.83 -4.24 0.24
CA ALA A 277 4.96 -5.65 -0.12
C ALA A 277 6.07 -5.85 -1.18
N ASN A 278 6.17 -4.90 -2.10
CA ASN A 278 7.11 -4.88 -3.21
C ASN A 278 8.39 -4.14 -2.84
N THR A 279 9.55 -4.63 -3.31
CA THR A 279 10.81 -3.90 -3.29
C THR A 279 10.94 -3.01 -4.53
N ALA A 280 11.94 -2.13 -4.57
CA ALA A 280 12.23 -1.28 -5.72
C ALA A 280 12.47 -2.11 -6.99
N ALA A 281 13.00 -3.33 -6.85
CA ALA A 281 13.16 -4.28 -7.96
C ALA A 281 11.84 -4.66 -8.62
N ALA A 282 10.74 -4.76 -7.86
CA ALA A 282 9.45 -5.18 -8.41
C ALA A 282 8.81 -4.10 -9.30
N GLY A 283 9.17 -2.83 -9.10
CA GLY A 283 8.80 -1.72 -10.01
C GLY A 283 9.58 -1.77 -11.32
N GLN A 284 10.80 -2.30 -11.31
CA GLN A 284 11.51 -2.74 -12.51
C GLN A 284 11.05 -4.15 -12.89
N LYS A 285 9.78 -4.29 -13.30
CA LYS A 285 9.45 -5.45 -14.15
C LYS A 285 10.25 -5.28 -15.43
N ASP A 286 11.39 -5.96 -15.46
CA ASP A 286 12.30 -5.98 -16.59
C ASP A 286 11.44 -6.21 -17.84
N LEU A 287 11.65 -5.43 -18.89
CA LEU A 287 10.83 -5.51 -20.12
C LEU A 287 10.78 -6.97 -20.61
N PHE A 288 11.87 -7.71 -20.39
CA PHE A 288 12.01 -9.14 -20.63
C PHE A 288 11.09 -10.02 -19.79
N THR A 289 10.87 -9.71 -18.51
CA THR A 289 9.94 -10.45 -17.64
C THR A 289 8.49 -10.17 -18.05
N ALA A 290 8.14 -8.92 -18.33
CA ALA A 290 6.81 -8.58 -18.85
C ALA A 290 6.54 -9.25 -20.21
N LEU A 291 7.54 -9.29 -21.09
CA LEU A 291 7.47 -10.00 -22.37
C LEU A 291 7.41 -11.52 -22.18
N GLY A 292 8.10 -12.06 -21.18
CA GLY A 292 8.04 -13.46 -20.77
C GLY A 292 6.66 -13.86 -20.27
N ASP A 293 6.05 -13.06 -19.40
CA ASP A 293 4.68 -13.24 -18.90
C ASP A 293 3.66 -13.14 -20.05
N ALA A 294 3.82 -12.17 -20.95
CA ALA A 294 2.99 -12.06 -22.15
C ALA A 294 3.10 -13.31 -23.04
N LYS A 295 4.33 -13.80 -23.27
CA LYS A 295 4.58 -15.06 -24.00
C LYS A 295 3.93 -16.26 -23.31
N ALA A 296 4.01 -16.34 -21.98
CA ALA A 296 3.37 -17.40 -21.20
C ALA A 296 1.83 -17.32 -21.25
N ASN A 297 1.27 -16.11 -21.38
CA ASN A 297 -0.16 -15.85 -21.51
C ASN A 297 -0.68 -15.97 -22.96
N GLY A 298 0.06 -16.66 -23.83
CA GLY A 298 -0.42 -16.98 -25.18
C GLY A 298 -0.11 -15.92 -26.24
N LEU A 299 0.83 -15.01 -25.98
CA LEU A 299 1.40 -14.17 -27.04
C LEU A 299 2.12 -15.07 -28.05
N SER A 300 1.42 -15.46 -29.11
CA SER A 300 1.92 -16.27 -30.21
C SER A 300 3.07 -15.56 -30.94
N GLY A 301 3.87 -16.33 -31.68
CA GLY A 301 4.97 -15.76 -32.49
C GLY A 301 4.47 -14.73 -33.51
N GLU A 302 3.22 -14.85 -33.97
CA GLU A 302 2.59 -13.91 -34.90
C GLU A 302 2.34 -12.54 -34.25
N HIS A 303 1.87 -12.51 -32.99
CA HIS A 303 1.68 -11.25 -32.26
C HIS A 303 3.00 -10.53 -32.02
N LEU A 304 4.07 -11.27 -31.72
CA LEU A 304 5.41 -10.70 -31.57
C LEU A 304 5.93 -10.14 -32.91
N ALA A 305 5.69 -10.84 -34.03
CA ALA A 305 6.06 -10.38 -35.35
C ALA A 305 5.30 -9.09 -35.75
N ILE A 306 3.99 -9.02 -35.47
CA ILE A 306 3.19 -7.82 -35.70
C ILE A 306 3.71 -6.65 -34.85
N LEU A 307 4.01 -6.89 -33.56
CA LEU A 307 4.52 -5.85 -32.67
C LEU A 307 5.88 -5.32 -33.14
N LEU A 308 6.80 -6.20 -33.54
CA LEU A 308 8.08 -5.82 -34.14
C LEU A 308 7.91 -5.08 -35.47
N PHE A 309 6.96 -5.49 -36.30
CA PHE A 309 6.68 -4.84 -37.57
C PHE A 309 6.12 -3.42 -37.37
N VAL A 310 5.17 -3.24 -36.45
CA VAL A 310 4.63 -1.93 -36.09
C VAL A 310 5.72 -1.04 -35.50
N LEU A 311 6.58 -1.59 -34.64
CA LEU A 311 7.73 -0.86 -34.09
C LEU A 311 8.73 -0.45 -35.17
N ALA A 312 9.04 -1.34 -36.13
CA ALA A 312 9.91 -1.04 -37.25
C ALA A 312 9.32 0.03 -38.19
N ILE A 313 8.02 -0.02 -38.47
CA ILE A 313 7.32 1.03 -39.22
C ILE A 313 7.35 2.36 -38.46
N GLY A 314 7.09 2.34 -37.16
CA GLY A 314 7.17 3.52 -36.30
C GLY A 314 8.56 4.16 -36.34
N LEU A 315 9.61 3.35 -36.26
CA LEU A 315 11.00 3.80 -36.37
C LEU A 315 11.31 4.35 -37.77
N ALA A 316 10.88 3.67 -38.83
CA ALA A 316 11.08 4.11 -40.20
C ALA A 316 10.39 5.46 -40.45
N LEU A 317 9.13 5.62 -40.01
CA LEU A 317 8.40 6.89 -40.10
C LEU A 317 9.04 8.00 -39.27
N ALA A 318 9.50 7.70 -38.05
CA ALA A 318 10.17 8.67 -37.20
C ALA A 318 11.49 9.18 -37.81
N LEU A 319 12.20 8.35 -38.56
CA LEU A 319 13.42 8.76 -39.28
C LEU A 319 13.13 9.41 -40.64
N TYR A 320 12.02 9.02 -41.29
CA TYR A 320 11.71 9.44 -42.65
C TYR A 320 10.93 10.76 -42.71
N LEU A 321 9.95 10.97 -41.83
CA LEU A 321 9.10 12.18 -41.83
C LEU A 321 9.89 13.48 -41.62
N PRO A 322 10.84 13.58 -40.67
CA PRO A 322 11.63 14.80 -40.50
C PRO A 322 12.48 15.13 -41.75
N ASN A 323 12.93 14.11 -42.47
CA ASN A 323 13.72 14.28 -43.68
C ASN A 323 12.88 14.80 -44.85
N LEU A 324 11.63 14.35 -44.98
CA LEU A 324 10.72 14.83 -46.01
C LEU A 324 10.15 16.21 -45.72
N GLU A 325 9.73 16.48 -44.48
CA GLU A 325 9.02 17.72 -44.14
C GLU A 325 9.96 18.90 -43.88
N ALA A 326 11.13 18.66 -43.29
CA ALA A 326 12.04 19.74 -42.91
C ALA A 326 13.36 19.73 -43.70
N ALA A 327 14.09 18.60 -43.67
CA ALA A 327 15.47 18.60 -44.17
C ALA A 327 15.57 18.81 -45.69
N ASN A 328 14.73 18.13 -46.48
CA ASN A 328 14.77 18.24 -47.93
C ASN A 328 14.33 19.63 -48.45
N PRO A 329 13.19 20.20 -47.98
CA PRO A 329 12.81 21.57 -48.31
C PRO A 329 13.90 22.59 -47.94
N ILE A 330 14.47 22.50 -46.73
CA ILE A 330 15.52 23.44 -46.30
C ILE A 330 16.77 23.32 -47.19
N ARG A 331 17.18 22.11 -47.56
CA ARG A 331 18.32 21.89 -48.47
C ARG A 331 18.08 22.49 -49.86
N ARG A 332 16.86 22.34 -50.41
CA ARG A 332 16.47 22.94 -51.69
C ARG A 332 16.47 24.47 -51.61
N LEU A 333 15.87 25.02 -50.55
CA LEU A 333 15.83 26.46 -50.30
C LEU A 333 17.26 27.04 -50.23
N THR A 334 18.14 26.35 -49.51
CA THR A 334 19.56 26.71 -49.39
C THR A 334 20.27 26.65 -50.75
N ALA A 335 19.97 25.66 -51.59
CA ALA A 335 20.54 25.56 -52.94
C ALA A 335 20.05 26.71 -53.85
N GLU A 336 18.76 27.07 -53.81
CA GLU A 336 18.22 28.20 -54.57
C GLU A 336 18.82 29.54 -54.12
N PHE A 337 19.00 29.77 -52.81
CA PHE A 337 19.70 30.95 -52.32
C PHE A 337 21.14 31.02 -52.81
N ASN A 338 21.85 29.90 -52.82
CA ASN A 338 23.20 29.85 -53.37
C ASN A 338 23.24 30.10 -54.88
N ALA A 339 22.24 29.61 -55.63
CA ALA A 339 22.10 29.89 -57.06
C ALA A 339 21.81 31.37 -57.34
N MET A 340 20.95 32.02 -56.54
CA MET A 340 20.72 33.46 -56.61
C MET A 340 21.98 34.27 -56.30
N ARG A 341 22.75 33.85 -55.29
CA ARG A 341 24.04 34.47 -54.95
C ARG A 341 25.05 34.39 -56.10
N LEU A 342 25.04 33.29 -56.86
CA LEU A 342 25.91 33.08 -58.02
C LEU A 342 25.36 33.73 -59.31
N GLY A 343 24.17 34.34 -59.28
CA GLY A 343 23.53 34.95 -60.43
C GLY A 343 22.97 33.96 -61.46
N SER A 344 22.99 32.64 -61.18
CA SER A 344 22.45 31.63 -62.09
C SER A 344 20.93 31.53 -62.04
N GLN A 345 20.31 31.99 -60.95
CA GLN A 345 18.86 32.01 -60.77
C GLN A 345 18.42 33.40 -60.33
N GLN A 346 17.36 33.93 -60.94
CA GLN A 346 16.85 35.27 -60.64
C GLN A 346 15.63 35.27 -59.71
N GLN A 347 14.96 34.15 -59.49
CA GLN A 347 13.75 34.12 -58.67
C GLN A 347 13.68 32.84 -57.84
N LEU A 348 13.18 32.96 -56.60
CA LEU A 348 12.91 31.85 -55.70
C LEU A 348 11.53 31.26 -56.02
N PHE A 349 11.42 29.94 -56.23
CA PHE A 349 10.15 29.30 -56.59
C PHE A 349 9.39 28.87 -55.34
N TYR A 350 8.77 29.82 -54.64
CA TYR A 350 8.12 29.56 -53.35
C TYR A 350 6.94 28.58 -53.43
N ASP A 351 6.30 28.40 -54.59
CA ASP A 351 5.18 27.46 -54.78
C ASP A 351 5.61 25.98 -54.69
N THR A 352 6.90 25.68 -54.85
CA THR A 352 7.41 24.30 -54.82
C THR A 352 7.57 23.73 -53.39
N TYR A 353 7.48 24.58 -52.36
CA TYR A 353 7.74 24.21 -50.95
C TYR A 353 6.50 23.69 -50.22
N GLY A 354 5.37 23.51 -50.91
CA GLY A 354 4.14 22.94 -50.35
C GLY A 354 3.48 23.86 -49.32
N THR A 355 2.82 23.27 -48.33
CA THR A 355 2.15 23.97 -47.22
C THR A 355 2.84 23.61 -45.92
N GLY A 356 3.50 24.57 -45.27
CA GLY A 356 4.26 24.35 -44.04
C GLY A 356 5.17 25.52 -43.70
N PRO A 357 5.87 25.48 -42.56
CA PRO A 357 6.71 26.58 -42.08
C PRO A 357 7.82 26.97 -43.07
N VAL A 358 8.39 25.98 -43.77
CA VAL A 358 9.42 26.23 -44.78
C VAL A 358 8.85 26.95 -46.00
N ALA A 359 7.60 26.69 -46.37
CA ALA A 359 6.93 27.41 -47.46
C ALA A 359 6.63 28.86 -47.10
N GLU A 360 6.23 29.13 -45.85
CA GLU A 360 6.07 30.50 -45.35
C GLU A 360 7.41 31.25 -45.35
N LEU A 361 8.49 30.59 -44.93
CA LEU A 361 9.84 31.14 -45.01
C LEU A 361 10.24 31.46 -46.46
N ALA A 362 9.98 30.55 -47.40
CA ALA A 362 10.24 30.76 -48.82
C ALA A 362 9.46 31.96 -49.38
N LYS A 363 8.17 32.10 -49.04
CA LYS A 363 7.33 33.24 -49.43
C LYS A 363 7.84 34.56 -48.86
N ALA A 364 8.19 34.58 -47.57
CA ALA A 364 8.74 35.76 -46.91
C ALA A 364 10.09 36.18 -47.53
N ALA A 365 10.96 35.21 -47.80
CA ALA A 365 12.23 35.43 -48.48
C ALA A 365 12.05 36.01 -49.89
N HIS A 366 11.10 35.47 -50.66
CA HIS A 366 10.81 35.96 -52.00
C HIS A 366 10.31 37.41 -51.96
N ALA A 367 9.34 37.72 -51.09
CA ALA A 367 8.81 39.08 -50.93
C ALA A 367 9.90 40.07 -50.52
N TYR A 368 10.82 39.67 -49.63
CA TYR A 368 11.97 40.50 -49.25
C TYR A 368 12.90 40.77 -50.46
N HIS A 369 13.17 39.75 -51.27
CA HIS A 369 14.02 39.90 -52.45
C HIS A 369 13.38 40.81 -53.52
N GLU A 370 12.07 40.74 -53.72
CA GLU A 370 11.35 41.66 -54.63
C GLU A 370 11.33 43.11 -54.11
N ALA A 371 11.16 43.30 -52.81
CA ALA A 371 11.27 44.61 -52.19
C ALA A 371 12.67 45.21 -52.38
N LEU A 372 13.72 44.38 -52.24
CA LEU A 372 15.10 44.82 -52.45
C LEU A 372 15.34 45.18 -53.92
N ARG A 373 14.87 44.37 -54.89
CA ARG A 373 14.94 44.70 -56.32
C ARG A 373 14.21 45.98 -56.69
N SER A 374 12.98 46.15 -56.22
CA SER A 374 12.19 47.35 -56.51
C SER A 374 12.85 48.60 -55.91
N SER A 375 13.44 48.50 -54.72
CA SER A 375 14.20 49.61 -54.12
C SER A 375 15.47 49.96 -54.91
N LEU A 376 16.20 48.94 -55.43
CA LEU A 376 17.39 49.16 -56.23
C LEU A 376 17.05 49.78 -57.60
N ALA A 377 15.97 49.31 -58.23
CA ALA A 377 15.48 49.86 -59.50
C ALA A 377 14.98 51.30 -59.36
N ALA A 378 14.33 51.63 -58.24
CA ALA A 378 13.90 52.99 -57.95
C ALA A 378 15.09 53.94 -57.72
N GLY A 379 16.15 53.48 -57.06
CA GLY A 379 17.36 54.29 -56.82
C GLY A 379 18.15 54.62 -58.09
N VAL A 380 18.17 53.72 -59.07
CA VAL A 380 18.88 53.94 -60.35
C VAL A 380 18.15 54.92 -61.26
N ALA A 381 16.82 55.03 -61.16
CA ALA A 381 16.02 55.91 -62.02
C ALA A 381 16.10 57.41 -61.63
N GLU A 382 16.62 57.75 -60.46
CA GLU A 382 16.76 59.15 -60.01
C GLU A 382 18.07 59.83 -60.48
N GLU A 383 19.04 59.07 -61.00
CA GLU A 383 20.38 59.63 -61.31
C GLU A 383 20.52 60.27 -62.70
N ASP A 384 19.53 60.11 -63.60
CA ASP A 384 19.53 60.69 -64.96
C ASP A 384 18.70 61.99 -65.09
N GLY A 385 18.30 62.61 -63.97
CA GLY A 385 17.53 63.86 -63.94
C GLY A 385 18.39 65.12 -63.99
N ASP A 386 18.46 65.73 -65.19
CA ASP A 386 19.05 67.04 -65.53
C ASP A 386 19.06 68.08 -64.37
N PRO A 387 20.24 68.58 -63.92
CA PRO A 387 20.38 69.43 -62.73
C PRO A 387 20.06 70.91 -63.02
N SER A 388 18.86 71.23 -63.50
CA SER A 388 18.45 72.64 -63.64
C SER A 388 16.96 72.87 -63.31
N GLY A 389 16.65 73.08 -62.02
CA GLY A 389 15.30 73.55 -61.67
C GLY A 389 14.88 73.36 -60.22
N ARG A 390 15.43 74.19 -59.35
CA ARG A 390 15.10 74.34 -57.93
C ARG A 390 13.58 74.50 -57.68
N ALA A 391 12.96 73.61 -56.90
CA ALA A 391 11.97 73.97 -55.87
C ALA A 391 11.65 72.79 -54.95
N SER A 392 11.98 72.98 -53.68
CA SER A 392 11.73 72.10 -52.56
C SER A 392 10.27 71.60 -52.47
N ARG A 393 10.07 70.27 -52.52
CA ARG A 393 8.89 69.65 -51.92
C ARG A 393 9.28 68.35 -51.22
N ARG A 394 9.13 68.37 -49.89
CA ARG A 394 9.45 67.30 -48.94
C ARG A 394 8.91 65.95 -49.39
N VAL A 395 9.81 64.98 -49.55
CA VAL A 395 9.48 63.55 -49.60
C VAL A 395 9.31 63.07 -48.15
N PRO A 396 8.25 62.32 -47.81
CA PRO A 396 8.02 61.84 -46.46
C PRO A 396 9.01 60.70 -46.12
N ALA A 397 9.63 60.80 -44.95
CA ALA A 397 10.50 59.77 -44.40
C ALA A 397 9.70 58.47 -44.16
N VAL A 398 10.11 57.39 -44.81
CA VAL A 398 9.60 56.05 -44.56
C VAL A 398 10.22 55.55 -43.25
N SER A 399 9.41 55.55 -42.19
CA SER A 399 9.74 54.97 -40.89
C SER A 399 9.98 53.46 -41.00
N PRO A 400 10.99 52.90 -40.33
CA PRO A 400 11.21 51.46 -40.29
C PRO A 400 10.12 50.80 -39.44
N THR A 401 9.55 49.72 -39.96
CA THR A 401 8.51 48.91 -39.33
C THR A 401 9.03 48.25 -38.06
N ARG A 402 8.65 48.83 -36.92
CA ARG A 402 8.79 48.27 -35.58
C ARG A 402 7.81 47.09 -35.43
N SER A 403 8.38 45.92 -35.20
CA SER A 403 7.69 44.69 -34.80
C SER A 403 6.88 44.91 -33.51
N HIS A 404 5.62 44.48 -33.51
CA HIS A 404 4.96 43.80 -32.37
C HIS A 404 3.55 43.35 -32.78
N ARG A 405 3.37 42.05 -32.98
CA ARG A 405 2.06 41.40 -33.07
C ARG A 405 1.67 40.93 -31.66
N LYS A 406 0.74 41.62 -31.01
CA LYS A 406 0.06 41.17 -29.79
C LYS A 406 -1.34 40.72 -30.17
N VAL A 407 -1.63 39.43 -30.01
CA VAL A 407 -2.95 38.83 -30.15
C VAL A 407 -3.73 39.11 -28.86
N GLY A 408 -5.00 39.49 -29.01
CA GLY A 408 -5.89 39.87 -27.92
C GLY A 408 -6.31 38.70 -27.02
N ARG A 409 -6.61 39.04 -25.76
CA ARG A 409 -7.49 38.27 -24.87
C ARG A 409 -8.26 39.26 -24.00
N THR A 410 -9.57 39.12 -24.05
CA THR A 410 -10.62 39.72 -23.20
C THR A 410 -10.34 39.43 -21.71
N GLY A 411 -10.77 40.17 -20.70
CA GLY A 411 -11.57 41.39 -20.57
C GLY A 411 -11.72 41.70 -19.05
N ALA A 412 -12.25 42.90 -18.76
CA ALA A 412 -12.85 43.35 -17.50
C ALA A 412 -11.98 43.43 -16.22
N ALA A 413 -11.55 44.64 -15.89
CA ALA A 413 -11.56 45.14 -14.50
C ALA A 413 -11.68 46.67 -14.54
N ASP A 414 -12.68 47.16 -13.82
CA ASP A 414 -13.14 48.54 -13.76
C ASP A 414 -12.47 49.28 -12.58
N ARG A 415 -12.24 50.57 -12.81
CA ARG A 415 -12.09 51.73 -11.90
C ARG A 415 -11.25 51.70 -10.60
N VAL A 416 -10.41 52.72 -10.58
CA VAL A 416 -9.72 53.39 -9.47
C VAL A 416 -10.73 54.20 -8.62
N ASP A 417 -10.55 54.26 -7.29
CA ASP A 417 -10.40 55.52 -6.54
C ASP A 417 -10.12 55.26 -5.04
N ALA A 418 -9.09 55.94 -4.54
CA ALA A 418 -8.79 56.15 -3.12
C ALA A 418 -9.34 57.56 -2.74
N PRO A 419 -9.54 57.94 -1.44
CA PRO A 419 -8.42 58.18 -0.52
C PRO A 419 -8.71 57.95 0.99
N ALA A 420 -7.65 58.19 1.77
CA ALA A 420 -7.40 57.96 3.20
C ALA A 420 -8.31 58.68 4.22
N VAL A 421 -8.52 58.08 5.42
CA VAL A 421 -8.51 58.75 6.75
C VAL A 421 -8.15 57.79 7.90
N VAL A 422 -7.17 58.28 8.67
CA VAL A 422 -6.72 58.14 10.08
C VAL A 422 -7.68 57.59 11.19
N ALA A 423 -7.07 56.76 12.07
CA ALA A 423 -7.20 56.62 13.55
C ALA A 423 -8.23 55.71 14.29
N THR A 424 -7.61 54.94 15.21
CA THR A 424 -7.98 54.49 16.59
C THR A 424 -8.86 53.26 16.84
N PRO A 425 -8.51 52.43 17.86
CA PRO A 425 -9.21 51.19 18.21
C PRO A 425 -10.17 51.35 19.39
N GLY A 426 -11.23 50.54 19.42
CA GLY A 426 -12.11 50.36 20.57
C GLY A 426 -12.96 49.09 20.47
N PRO A 427 -13.32 48.42 21.59
CA PRO A 427 -13.71 47.01 21.60
C PRO A 427 -15.20 46.77 21.94
N ALA A 428 -15.56 45.48 21.83
CA ALA A 428 -16.62 44.74 22.54
C ALA A 428 -17.99 44.53 21.87
N GLU A 429 -18.52 43.35 22.22
CA GLU A 429 -19.92 42.86 22.18
C GLU A 429 -20.43 42.29 20.85
N ASP A 430 -21.31 41.28 20.81
CA ASP A 430 -21.65 40.08 21.61
C ASP A 430 -22.75 39.37 20.79
N GLU A 431 -22.93 38.05 20.98
CA GLU A 431 -24.09 37.23 20.54
C GLU A 431 -24.33 37.04 19.02
N ALA A 432 -24.76 35.90 18.45
CA ALA A 432 -25.54 34.77 18.94
C ALA A 432 -25.36 33.51 18.00
N PRO A 433 -25.93 32.33 18.34
CA PRO A 433 -25.47 31.02 17.90
C PRO A 433 -26.23 30.42 16.69
N THR A 434 -25.53 29.65 15.86
CA THR A 434 -26.15 28.86 14.79
C THR A 434 -26.57 27.48 15.32
N MET A 435 -27.88 27.22 15.26
CA MET A 435 -28.53 26.00 15.72
C MET A 435 -28.27 24.77 14.85
N ALA A 436 -28.31 23.63 15.53
CA ALA A 436 -28.23 22.26 15.04
C ALA A 436 -29.38 21.86 14.11
N HIS A 437 -29.09 20.95 13.17
CA HIS A 437 -30.09 20.17 12.44
C HIS A 437 -30.14 18.73 12.99
N PRO A 438 -31.34 18.12 13.14
CA PRO A 438 -31.51 16.74 13.61
C PRO A 438 -31.58 15.71 12.46
N SER A 439 -30.93 14.56 12.68
CA SER A 439 -31.21 13.23 12.09
C SER A 439 -32.59 12.74 12.60
N VAL A 440 -33.43 11.88 12.01
CA VAL A 440 -33.40 10.59 11.23
C VAL A 440 -34.87 10.36 10.70
N PRO A 441 -35.39 9.23 10.12
CA PRO A 441 -34.86 7.86 9.94
C PRO A 441 -35.07 7.16 8.57
N SER A 442 -34.30 6.07 8.46
CA SER A 442 -34.44 4.81 7.70
C SER A 442 -35.82 4.42 7.13
N SER A 443 -35.82 3.92 5.90
CA SER A 443 -36.73 2.84 5.46
C SER A 443 -36.00 1.81 4.58
N SER A 444 -36.14 0.56 4.99
CA SER A 444 -35.73 -0.70 4.37
C SER A 444 -36.39 -1.03 3.03
N GLN A 445 -35.66 -1.68 2.13
CA GLN A 445 -36.24 -2.70 1.23
C GLN A 445 -35.15 -3.65 0.64
N PRO A 446 -35.39 -4.98 0.61
CA PRO A 446 -34.51 -5.95 -0.03
C PRO A 446 -35.00 -6.27 -1.46
N ALA A 447 -34.09 -6.35 -2.42
CA ALA A 447 -34.38 -6.83 -3.77
C ALA A 447 -33.57 -8.09 -4.08
N ALA A 448 -34.29 -9.20 -4.19
CA ALA A 448 -33.83 -10.44 -4.77
C ALA A 448 -33.55 -10.25 -6.28
N GLY A 449 -32.40 -10.74 -6.75
CA GLY A 449 -32.00 -10.70 -8.15
C GLY A 449 -31.26 -11.97 -8.55
N ARG A 450 -32.01 -12.87 -9.18
CA ARG A 450 -31.62 -14.17 -9.77
C ARG A 450 -31.06 -13.94 -11.17
N GLY A 451 -29.93 -14.57 -11.52
CA GLY A 451 -29.44 -14.64 -12.91
C GLY A 451 -28.11 -15.39 -13.06
N PRO A 452 -28.04 -16.48 -13.87
CA PRO A 452 -26.85 -17.31 -14.01
C PRO A 452 -25.96 -16.83 -15.16
N GLY A 453 -24.69 -16.55 -14.86
CA GLY A 453 -23.68 -16.19 -15.86
C GLY A 453 -22.56 -17.21 -15.90
N PHE A 454 -22.59 -18.06 -16.93
CA PHE A 454 -21.47 -18.90 -17.35
C PHE A 454 -20.26 -18.03 -17.71
N PHE A 455 -19.11 -18.23 -17.04
CA PHE A 455 -17.80 -17.87 -17.59
C PHE A 455 -16.83 -19.03 -17.37
N THR A 456 -16.60 -19.76 -18.45
CA THR A 456 -15.49 -20.69 -18.64
C THR A 456 -14.19 -19.88 -18.82
N MET A 457 -13.14 -20.18 -18.07
CA MET A 457 -11.78 -19.76 -18.38
C MET A 457 -10.79 -20.92 -18.20
N PRO A 458 -9.79 -21.03 -19.08
CA PRO A 458 -8.95 -22.22 -19.24
C PRO A 458 -7.78 -22.27 -18.27
N ALA A 459 -7.38 -23.50 -17.93
CA ALA A 459 -6.24 -23.82 -17.10
C ALA A 459 -4.92 -23.65 -17.88
N THR A 460 -3.98 -22.87 -17.34
CA THR A 460 -2.57 -22.89 -17.74
C THR A 460 -1.70 -23.35 -16.57
N LYS A 461 -0.87 -24.36 -16.83
CA LYS A 461 0.14 -24.91 -15.90
C LYS A 461 1.46 -24.13 -16.06
N PRO A 462 2.26 -24.04 -14.98
CA PRO A 462 3.72 -23.94 -15.14
C PRO A 462 4.47 -25.11 -14.48
N LEU A 463 5.38 -25.70 -15.27
CA LEU A 463 6.63 -26.37 -14.87
C LEU A 463 7.71 -25.26 -14.82
N ARG A 464 8.79 -25.21 -14.03
CA ARG A 464 9.56 -26.21 -13.27
C ARG A 464 10.59 -25.44 -12.39
N SER A 465 10.74 -25.83 -11.12
CA SER A 465 12.02 -25.97 -10.41
C SER A 465 11.83 -27.07 -9.37
N ARG A 466 12.74 -28.06 -9.36
CA ARG A 466 12.57 -29.35 -8.67
C ARG A 466 12.63 -29.21 -7.14
N GLU A 467 11.48 -28.96 -6.54
CA GLU A 467 11.17 -29.19 -5.14
C GLU A 467 9.89 -30.05 -5.14
N THR A 468 9.94 -31.27 -4.61
CA THR A 468 8.77 -32.18 -4.59
C THR A 468 7.78 -31.71 -3.53
N VAL A 469 6.98 -30.71 -3.90
CA VAL A 469 5.80 -30.28 -3.16
C VAL A 469 4.69 -31.29 -3.40
N ILE A 470 4.26 -32.00 -2.36
CA ILE A 470 3.12 -32.90 -2.40
C ILE A 470 1.85 -32.02 -2.36
N GLY A 471 1.49 -31.46 -3.52
CA GLY A 471 0.27 -30.68 -3.72
C GLY A 471 -0.76 -31.48 -4.52
N ASN A 472 -2.01 -31.50 -4.04
CA ASN A 472 -3.19 -32.22 -4.53
C ASN A 472 -3.30 -33.70 -4.11
N LEU A 473 -3.89 -33.91 -2.93
CA LEU A 473 -4.20 -35.20 -2.34
C LEU A 473 -5.57 -35.80 -2.76
N MET A 474 -6.20 -35.30 -3.81
CA MET A 474 -7.46 -35.84 -4.32
C MET A 474 -7.41 -35.97 -5.84
N THR A 475 -7.08 -37.17 -6.32
CA THR A 475 -7.68 -37.89 -7.46
C THR A 475 -6.90 -39.17 -7.71
N MET A 476 -7.64 -40.24 -8.03
CA MET A 476 -7.25 -41.52 -8.63
C MET A 476 -7.21 -42.73 -7.69
N ASP A 477 -8.22 -43.57 -7.91
CA ASP A 477 -8.28 -44.99 -7.63
C ASP A 477 -7.05 -45.68 -8.23
N ASN A 478 -6.35 -46.46 -7.40
CA ASN A 478 -5.40 -47.45 -7.90
C ASN A 478 -5.40 -48.62 -6.92
N GLU A 479 -6.18 -49.65 -7.26
CA GLU A 479 -6.08 -50.98 -6.66
C GLU A 479 -4.74 -51.60 -7.09
N ALA A 480 -3.81 -51.72 -6.14
CA ALA A 480 -2.64 -52.58 -6.29
C ALA A 480 -2.60 -53.55 -5.10
N GLN A 481 -3.12 -54.73 -5.37
CA GLN A 481 -3.04 -55.93 -4.54
C GLN A 481 -1.61 -56.49 -4.62
N GLY A 482 -0.95 -56.73 -3.49
CA GLY A 482 0.41 -57.29 -3.47
C GLY A 482 1.00 -57.43 -2.07
N SER A 483 0.80 -58.62 -1.49
CA SER A 483 1.54 -59.29 -0.41
C SER A 483 2.79 -58.59 0.17
N GLY A 484 2.74 -58.25 1.45
CA GLY A 484 3.88 -57.70 2.21
C GLY A 484 4.66 -58.77 2.99
N PRO A 485 6.00 -58.71 3.03
CA PRO A 485 6.84 -59.43 3.99
C PRO A 485 6.85 -58.75 5.37
N GLU A 486 7.16 -59.52 6.41
CA GLU A 486 7.18 -59.16 7.83
C GLU A 486 8.14 -57.99 8.15
N PRO A 487 7.77 -57.02 9.02
CA PRO A 487 8.51 -55.76 9.20
C PRO A 487 9.78 -55.91 10.04
N ALA A 488 10.86 -55.26 9.60
CA ALA A 488 12.09 -55.11 10.36
C ALA A 488 11.92 -54.02 11.46
N LYS A 489 12.74 -54.07 12.51
CA LYS A 489 12.63 -53.20 13.71
C LYS A 489 12.67 -51.68 13.43
N ASP A 490 13.21 -51.26 12.29
CA ASP A 490 13.26 -49.84 11.89
C ASP A 490 11.92 -49.33 11.34
N ASP A 491 11.03 -50.21 10.90
CA ASP A 491 9.74 -49.81 10.32
C ASP A 491 8.74 -49.41 11.42
N ALA A 492 8.80 -50.03 12.60
CA ALA A 492 7.93 -49.67 13.73
C ALA A 492 8.16 -48.24 14.23
N VAL A 493 9.42 -47.78 14.25
CA VAL A 493 9.76 -46.40 14.64
C VAL A 493 9.26 -45.39 13.60
N ARG A 494 9.30 -45.75 12.30
CA ARG A 494 8.75 -44.91 11.23
C ARG A 494 7.23 -44.86 11.26
N GLU A 495 6.56 -45.94 11.63
CA GLU A 495 5.11 -45.95 11.75
C GLU A 495 4.61 -45.06 12.90
N ALA A 496 5.32 -45.03 14.03
CA ALA A 496 5.03 -44.07 15.09
C ALA A 496 5.19 -42.61 14.60
N TYR A 497 6.27 -42.33 13.86
CA TYR A 497 6.48 -41.01 13.26
C TYR A 497 5.37 -40.60 12.27
N TYR A 498 4.88 -41.53 11.45
CA TYR A 498 3.77 -41.24 10.53
C TYR A 498 2.45 -40.96 11.25
N GLN A 499 2.23 -41.55 12.44
CA GLN A 499 1.07 -41.23 13.27
C GLN A 499 1.15 -39.80 13.80
N GLU A 500 2.30 -39.37 14.32
CA GLU A 500 2.49 -38.00 14.80
C GLU A 500 2.24 -36.95 13.70
N VAL A 501 2.81 -37.17 12.50
CA VAL A 501 2.61 -36.27 11.36
C VAL A 501 1.14 -36.26 10.90
N PHE A 502 0.42 -37.39 11.03
CA PHE A 502 -1.00 -37.46 10.71
C PHE A 502 -1.86 -36.65 11.69
N GLU A 503 -1.59 -36.76 12.98
CA GLU A 503 -2.29 -35.99 14.02
C GLU A 503 -2.10 -34.49 13.82
N GLU A 504 -0.85 -34.05 13.54
CA GLU A 504 -0.56 -32.65 13.23
C GLU A 504 -1.32 -32.20 11.96
N PHE A 505 -1.33 -33.02 10.91
CA PHE A 505 -2.02 -32.69 9.66
C PHE A 505 -3.54 -32.57 9.84
N VAL A 506 -4.17 -33.47 10.61
CA VAL A 506 -5.62 -33.40 10.92
C VAL A 506 -5.94 -32.17 11.76
N LYS A 507 -5.10 -31.85 12.76
CA LYS A 507 -5.24 -30.64 13.57
C LYS A 507 -5.22 -29.38 12.70
N PHE A 508 -4.24 -29.26 11.81
CA PHE A 508 -4.17 -28.13 10.87
C PHE A 508 -5.37 -28.08 9.92
N LYS A 509 -5.90 -29.21 9.47
CA LYS A 509 -7.11 -29.24 8.62
C LYS A 509 -8.35 -28.75 9.35
N LEU A 510 -8.53 -29.15 10.60
CA LEU A 510 -9.63 -28.67 11.44
C LEU A 510 -9.53 -27.17 11.70
N GLU A 511 -8.33 -26.65 12.01
CA GLU A 511 -8.09 -25.22 12.21
C GLU A 511 -8.39 -24.37 10.96
N ASN A 512 -8.24 -24.96 9.76
CA ASN A 512 -8.49 -24.29 8.47
C ASN A 512 -9.89 -24.59 7.87
N ASN A 513 -10.79 -25.25 8.62
CA ASN A 513 -12.13 -25.63 8.16
C ASN A 513 -12.14 -26.51 6.88
N GLU A 514 -11.16 -27.41 6.73
CA GLU A 514 -11.16 -28.41 5.65
C GLU A 514 -11.90 -29.70 6.06
N PRO A 515 -12.67 -30.32 5.15
CA PRO A 515 -13.37 -31.57 5.45
C PRO A 515 -12.39 -32.75 5.66
N ILE A 516 -12.62 -33.52 6.73
CA ILE A 516 -11.82 -34.69 7.11
C ILE A 516 -12.49 -36.03 6.82
N ASP A 517 -13.75 -36.04 6.40
CA ASP A 517 -14.62 -37.24 6.37
C ASP A 517 -14.12 -38.42 5.52
N ASN A 518 -13.20 -38.18 4.58
CA ASN A 518 -12.61 -39.23 3.73
C ASN A 518 -11.11 -39.46 3.98
N PHE A 519 -10.58 -38.91 5.07
CA PHE A 519 -9.16 -38.86 5.34
C PHE A 519 -8.75 -39.84 6.45
N THR A 520 -8.42 -41.06 6.07
CA THR A 520 -7.96 -42.10 7.00
C THR A 520 -6.43 -42.17 7.08
N TYR A 521 -5.93 -42.57 8.25
CA TYR A 521 -4.50 -42.77 8.50
C TYR A 521 -3.86 -43.72 7.47
N GLU A 522 -4.54 -44.81 7.10
CA GLU A 522 -4.01 -45.80 6.15
C GLU A 522 -3.68 -45.22 4.77
N LYS A 523 -4.57 -44.36 4.25
CA LYS A 523 -4.36 -43.68 2.95
C LYS A 523 -3.23 -42.66 3.04
N PHE A 524 -3.06 -42.03 4.19
CA PHE A 524 -2.00 -41.08 4.45
C PHE A 524 -0.63 -41.75 4.57
N ALA A 525 -0.52 -42.77 5.43
CA ALA A 525 0.69 -43.55 5.64
C ALA A 525 1.15 -44.23 4.35
N THR A 526 0.23 -44.77 3.54
CA THR A 526 0.59 -45.38 2.24
C THR A 526 1.27 -44.39 1.30
N LYS A 527 0.80 -43.13 1.26
CA LYS A 527 1.41 -42.08 0.43
C LYS A 527 2.75 -41.60 0.99
N LEU A 528 2.87 -41.49 2.32
CA LEU A 528 4.14 -41.18 2.99
C LEU A 528 5.19 -42.25 2.70
N ARG A 529 4.86 -43.54 2.87
CA ARG A 529 5.74 -44.67 2.54
C ARG A 529 6.21 -44.63 1.08
N ALA A 530 5.29 -44.40 0.14
CA ALA A 530 5.63 -44.31 -1.28
C ALA A 530 6.59 -43.14 -1.57
N ASN A 531 6.35 -41.98 -0.95
CA ASN A 531 7.20 -40.80 -1.14
C ASN A 531 8.58 -40.97 -0.49
N THR A 532 8.65 -41.52 0.73
CA THR A 532 9.90 -41.87 1.40
C THR A 532 10.71 -42.85 0.56
N ALA A 533 10.08 -43.90 0.03
CA ALA A 533 10.74 -44.87 -0.85
C ALA A 533 11.25 -44.23 -2.16
N GLU A 534 10.54 -43.25 -2.71
CA GLU A 534 10.98 -42.51 -3.90
C GLU A 534 12.18 -41.61 -3.61
N LEU A 535 12.17 -40.90 -2.47
CA LEU A 535 13.27 -40.00 -2.08
C LEU A 535 14.52 -40.76 -1.63
N MET A 536 14.36 -41.91 -0.96
CA MET A 536 15.46 -42.79 -0.53
C MET A 536 16.15 -43.52 -1.70
N LYS A 537 15.54 -43.58 -2.89
CA LYS A 537 16.22 -44.09 -4.10
C LYS A 537 17.37 -43.19 -4.56
N ARG A 538 17.44 -41.95 -4.06
CA ARG A 538 18.51 -41.02 -4.40
C ARG A 538 19.73 -41.31 -3.52
N PRO A 539 20.94 -41.44 -4.09
CA PRO A 539 22.14 -41.86 -3.36
C PRO A 539 22.63 -40.84 -2.33
N ASP A 540 22.13 -39.60 -2.35
CA ASP A 540 22.48 -38.52 -1.41
C ASP A 540 21.55 -38.45 -0.18
N VAL A 541 20.59 -39.36 -0.03
CA VAL A 541 19.51 -39.26 0.96
C VAL A 541 19.64 -40.33 2.03
N LYS A 542 19.85 -39.89 3.27
CA LYS A 542 19.96 -40.78 4.45
C LYS A 542 18.63 -40.93 5.18
N ASP A 543 17.83 -39.86 5.22
CA ASP A 543 16.52 -39.87 5.89
C ASP A 543 15.58 -38.81 5.28
N VAL A 544 14.27 -38.94 5.55
CA VAL A 544 13.22 -38.05 5.05
C VAL A 544 12.28 -37.65 6.19
N GLN A 545 12.18 -36.36 6.46
CA GLN A 545 11.25 -35.78 7.44
C GLN A 545 10.13 -35.02 6.73
N PHE A 546 8.92 -35.07 7.25
CA PHE A 546 7.77 -34.35 6.73
C PHE A 546 7.37 -33.22 7.68
N SER A 547 6.98 -32.09 7.11
CA SER A 547 6.49 -30.91 7.84
C SER A 547 5.18 -30.41 7.24
N VAL A 548 4.19 -30.13 8.09
CA VAL A 548 2.88 -29.61 7.67
C VAL A 548 2.97 -28.09 7.47
N TYR A 549 2.40 -27.57 6.39
CA TYR A 549 2.36 -26.13 6.11
C TYR A 549 1.11 -25.78 5.29
N ILE A 550 0.74 -24.50 5.25
CA ILE A 550 -0.40 -24.02 4.47
C ILE A 550 0.10 -23.48 3.13
N LYS A 551 -0.45 -24.01 2.03
CA LYS A 551 -0.17 -23.55 0.66
C LYS A 551 -1.48 -23.23 -0.05
N ASP A 552 -1.62 -22.01 -0.54
CA ASP A 552 -2.81 -21.56 -1.27
C ASP A 552 -4.12 -21.75 -0.47
N GLY A 553 -4.05 -21.55 0.85
CA GLY A 553 -5.18 -21.74 1.76
C GLY A 553 -5.55 -23.21 2.02
N LYS A 554 -4.71 -24.16 1.59
CA LYS A 554 -4.89 -25.59 1.85
C LYS A 554 -3.73 -26.17 2.66
N VAL A 555 -4.02 -27.09 3.56
CA VAL A 555 -3.01 -27.81 4.34
C VAL A 555 -2.26 -28.79 3.44
N ALA A 556 -0.93 -28.69 3.40
CA ALA A 556 -0.03 -29.46 2.57
C ALA A 556 1.17 -30.01 3.37
N LEU A 557 1.85 -31.02 2.84
CA LEU A 557 3.05 -31.61 3.42
C LEU A 557 4.29 -31.25 2.60
N LYS A 558 5.37 -30.84 3.28
CA LYS A 558 6.70 -30.61 2.70
C LYS A 558 7.67 -31.66 3.20
N ALA A 559 8.24 -32.44 2.28
CA ALA A 559 9.32 -33.37 2.58
C ALA A 559 10.66 -32.63 2.66
N ARG A 560 11.42 -32.86 3.73
CA ARG A 560 12.80 -32.42 3.93
C ARG A 560 13.69 -33.65 3.92
N VAL A 561 14.69 -33.59 3.06
CA VAL A 561 15.67 -34.65 2.87
C VAL A 561 16.86 -34.38 3.80
N VAL A 562 17.20 -35.34 4.65
CA VAL A 562 18.40 -35.30 5.49
C VAL A 562 19.53 -35.97 4.72
N ARG A 563 20.53 -35.18 4.32
CA ARG A 563 21.75 -35.66 3.67
C ARG A 563 22.78 -36.05 4.73
N GLY A 564 23.42 -37.20 4.54
CA GLY A 564 24.41 -37.77 5.45
C GLY A 564 25.83 -37.33 5.15
#